data_AF-A0A7D5KPM5-F1
#
_entry.id   AF-A0A7D5KPM5-F1
#
_cell.length_a   1.000
_cell.length_b   1.000
_cell.length_c   1.000
_cell.angle_alpha   90.00
_cell.angle_beta   90.00
_cell.angle_gamma   90.00
#
_symmetry.space_group_name_H-M   'P 1'
#
loop_
_entity.id
_entity.type
_entity.pdbx_description
1 polymer ?
#
loop_
_entity_poly.entity_id
_entity_poly.type
_entity_poly.pdbx_seq_one_letter_code
_entity_poly.pdbx_strand_id
1 'polypeptide(L)'
;MADDRSEVAGAESETGTGERLDRARRELDLAADHAGGHVMEQLHSVREGLDEIVGGDELVEGDKTRDSRPHADRLDELREKLAGLESETDEGGTVDEHVEAAATHIAEYRQDVTGE
;
A
#
# COMPACT_ATOMS: atom_id res chain seq x y z
N MET A 1 24.59 -25.32 -36.42
CA MET A 1 25.24 -24.17 -35.77
C MET A 1 24.10 -23.37 -35.19
N ALA A 2 23.72 -23.73 -33.97
CA ALA A 2 24.26 -23.19 -32.72
C ALA A 2 23.54 -21.87 -32.39
N ASP A 3 22.58 -22.05 -31.48
CA ASP A 3 22.10 -21.18 -30.40
C ASP A 3 22.59 -19.72 -30.40
N ASP A 4 21.63 -18.80 -30.29
CA ASP A 4 21.80 -17.68 -29.37
C ASP A 4 20.49 -17.48 -28.60
N ARG A 5 20.57 -17.87 -27.32
CA ARG A 5 19.63 -17.51 -26.26
C ARG A 5 19.63 -15.99 -26.13
N SER A 6 18.47 -15.36 -26.22
CA SER A 6 18.24 -14.17 -25.39
C SER A 6 16.79 -14.17 -24.91
N GLU A 7 16.59 -15.08 -23.96
CA GLU A 7 15.80 -14.89 -22.75
C GLU A 7 15.55 -13.40 -22.44
N VAL A 8 14.34 -12.93 -22.71
CA VAL A 8 13.79 -11.69 -22.13
C VAL A 8 12.52 -12.06 -21.36
N ALA A 9 12.68 -13.00 -20.44
CA ALA A 9 11.76 -13.21 -19.34
C ALA A 9 12.44 -12.59 -18.11
N GLY A 10 12.05 -11.37 -17.71
CA GLY A 10 12.64 -10.76 -16.51
C GLY A 10 12.50 -9.25 -16.36
N ALA A 11 11.42 -8.62 -16.83
CA ALA A 11 11.22 -7.18 -16.62
C ALA A 11 9.80 -6.79 -16.17
N GLU A 12 9.01 -7.74 -15.65
CA GLU A 12 7.63 -7.48 -15.21
C GLU A 12 7.44 -7.55 -13.69
N SER A 13 8.48 -7.81 -12.91
CA SER A 13 8.33 -8.12 -11.47
C SER A 13 8.98 -7.14 -10.50
N GLU A 14 9.63 -6.06 -10.95
CA GLU A 14 10.27 -5.08 -10.04
C GLU A 14 9.60 -3.69 -10.03
N THR A 15 8.65 -3.41 -10.92
CA THR A 15 7.90 -2.13 -10.99
C THR A 15 6.48 -2.19 -10.45
N GLY A 16 5.89 -3.38 -10.29
CA GLY A 16 4.48 -3.52 -9.89
C GLY A 16 4.21 -3.21 -8.41
N THR A 17 5.17 -3.51 -7.53
CA THR A 17 5.00 -3.43 -6.06
C THR A 17 5.02 -1.96 -5.61
N GLY A 18 6.00 -1.18 -6.07
CA GLY A 18 6.05 0.27 -5.80
C GLY A 18 4.86 1.04 -6.38
N GLU A 19 4.41 0.69 -7.59
CA GLU A 19 3.28 1.36 -8.24
C GLU A 19 1.95 1.16 -7.48
N ARG A 20 1.72 -0.02 -6.88
CA ARG A 20 0.50 -0.27 -6.08
C ARG A 20 0.44 0.61 -4.84
N LEU A 21 1.54 0.76 -4.12
CA LEU A 21 1.58 1.66 -2.97
C LEU A 21 1.47 3.13 -3.36
N ASP A 22 2.05 3.52 -4.50
CA ASP A 22 1.88 4.87 -5.03
C ASP A 22 0.42 5.15 -5.39
N ARG A 23 -0.28 4.17 -5.98
CA ARG A 23 -1.73 4.25 -6.20
C ARG A 23 -2.51 4.34 -4.89
N ALA A 24 -2.22 3.50 -3.91
CA ALA A 24 -2.86 3.57 -2.60
C ALA A 24 -2.70 4.96 -1.96
N ARG A 25 -1.49 5.53 -2.00
CA ARG A 25 -1.23 6.88 -1.50
C ARG A 25 -2.02 7.94 -2.24
N ARG A 26 -2.11 7.83 -3.57
CA ARG A 26 -2.88 8.75 -4.39
C ARG A 26 -4.37 8.72 -4.03
N GLU A 27 -4.94 7.53 -3.88
CA GLU A 27 -6.34 7.38 -3.48
C GLU A 27 -6.58 7.97 -2.08
N LEU A 28 -5.67 7.78 -1.12
CA LEU A 28 -5.76 8.42 0.19
C LEU A 28 -5.69 9.96 0.12
N ASP A 29 -4.86 10.51 -0.77
CA ASP A 29 -4.75 11.96 -0.98
C ASP A 29 -6.06 12.53 -1.56
N LEU A 30 -6.67 11.82 -2.52
CA LEU A 30 -7.97 12.15 -3.09
C LEU A 30 -9.09 12.05 -2.04
N ALA A 31 -9.11 10.96 -1.26
CA ALA A 31 -10.03 10.79 -0.15
C ALA A 31 -9.89 11.94 0.85
N ALA A 32 -8.67 12.36 1.17
CA ALA A 32 -8.40 13.45 2.10
C ALA A 32 -8.81 14.83 1.56
N ASP A 33 -8.68 15.08 0.25
CA ASP A 33 -9.14 16.32 -0.39
C ASP A 33 -10.67 16.48 -0.31
N HIS A 34 -11.39 15.36 -0.41
CA HIS A 34 -12.84 15.31 -0.27
C HIS A 34 -13.33 15.16 1.18
N ALA A 35 -12.48 14.66 2.07
CA ALA A 35 -12.78 14.50 3.50
C ALA A 35 -12.57 15.80 4.29
N GLY A 36 -13.36 15.97 5.34
CA GLY A 36 -13.23 17.10 6.26
C GLY A 36 -13.03 16.63 7.69
N GLY A 37 -12.29 17.43 8.47
CA GLY A 37 -12.15 17.22 9.91
C GLY A 37 -11.48 15.89 10.27
N HIS A 38 -12.13 15.08 11.10
CA HIS A 38 -11.53 13.89 11.69
C HIS A 38 -11.13 12.82 10.66
N VAL A 39 -11.95 12.63 9.62
CA VAL A 39 -11.71 11.65 8.55
C VAL A 39 -10.42 11.99 7.79
N MET A 40 -10.20 13.28 7.49
CA MET A 40 -8.96 13.75 6.84
C MET A 40 -7.72 13.45 7.70
N GLU A 41 -7.78 13.70 9.01
CA GLU A 41 -6.66 13.42 9.93
C GLU A 41 -6.31 11.93 9.98
N GLN A 42 -7.33 11.06 10.02
CA GLN A 42 -7.13 9.62 9.98
C GLN A 42 -6.53 9.15 8.65
N LEU A 43 -7.00 9.68 7.51
CA LEU A 43 -6.44 9.37 6.18
C LEU A 43 -4.97 9.80 6.05
N HIS A 44 -4.63 10.97 6.58
CA HIS A 44 -3.23 11.41 6.68
C HIS A 44 -2.38 10.45 7.52
N SER A 45 -2.90 9.99 8.66
CA SER A 45 -2.21 9.01 9.51
C SER A 45 -1.95 7.69 8.77
N VAL A 46 -2.93 7.20 7.99
CA VAL A 46 -2.75 5.98 7.18
C VAL A 46 -1.70 6.20 6.10
N ARG A 47 -1.74 7.34 5.39
CA ARG A 47 -0.76 7.71 4.36
C ARG A 47 0.66 7.78 4.91
N GLU A 48 0.84 8.36 6.09
CA GLU A 48 2.13 8.42 6.78
C GLU A 48 2.64 7.01 7.09
N GLY A 49 1.77 6.12 7.59
CA GLY A 49 2.11 4.72 7.83
C GLY A 49 2.54 3.97 6.56
N LEU A 50 1.96 4.28 5.39
CA LEU A 50 2.42 3.73 4.10
C LEU A 50 3.77 4.31 3.66
N ASP A 51 4.06 5.56 4.01
CA ASP A 51 5.38 6.17 3.73
C ASP A 51 6.47 5.54 4.58
N GLU A 52 6.19 5.27 5.86
CA GLU A 52 7.10 4.55 6.76
C GLU A 52 7.44 3.13 6.24
N ILE A 53 6.48 2.44 5.60
CA ILE A 53 6.69 1.10 5.04
C ILE A 53 7.66 1.11 3.85
N VAL A 54 7.59 2.12 2.99
CA VAL A 54 8.41 2.22 1.76
C VAL A 54 9.73 2.94 2.02
N GLY A 55 9.71 3.99 2.84
CA GLY A 55 10.90 4.77 3.21
C GLY A 55 11.72 4.14 4.33
N GLY A 56 11.14 3.19 5.09
CA GLY A 56 11.81 2.50 6.18
C GLY A 56 12.84 1.44 5.77
N ASP A 57 12.92 1.09 4.48
CA ASP A 57 13.86 0.09 3.97
C ASP A 57 15.33 0.58 4.01
N GLU A 58 15.57 1.90 4.05
CA GLU A 58 16.94 2.46 4.01
C GLU A 58 17.64 2.56 5.39
N LEU A 59 16.96 2.32 6.52
CA LEU A 59 17.54 2.53 7.86
C LEU A 59 17.60 1.31 8.80
N VAL A 60 17.18 0.12 8.35
CA VAL A 60 17.38 -1.12 9.14
C VAL A 60 18.59 -1.90 8.63
N GLU A 61 19.74 -1.22 8.51
CA GLU A 61 21.06 -1.88 8.67
C GLU A 61 21.19 -2.34 10.13
N GLY A 62 20.46 -3.38 10.54
CA GLY A 62 20.44 -3.73 11.96
C GLY A 62 20.03 -5.14 12.34
N ASP A 63 19.19 -5.83 11.58
CA ASP A 63 18.68 -7.10 12.09
C ASP A 63 18.38 -8.10 10.97
N LYS A 64 19.39 -8.91 10.64
CA LYS A 64 19.27 -10.10 9.78
C LYS A 64 18.43 -11.23 10.42
N THR A 65 17.63 -10.91 11.44
CA THR A 65 16.73 -11.83 12.14
C THR A 65 15.29 -11.36 12.24
N ARG A 66 14.95 -10.20 11.67
CA ARG A 66 13.57 -9.71 11.63
C ARG A 66 13.00 -9.96 10.26
N ASP A 67 12.35 -11.11 10.14
CA ASP A 67 11.38 -11.53 9.12
C ASP A 67 10.94 -10.43 8.15
N SER A 68 10.72 -10.74 6.87
CA SER A 68 10.01 -9.86 5.92
C SER A 68 8.51 -9.63 6.28
N ARG A 69 8.05 -10.11 7.44
CA ARG A 69 6.68 -10.00 7.96
C ARG A 69 6.24 -8.66 8.60
N PRO A 70 7.09 -7.74 9.11
CA PRO A 70 6.61 -6.54 9.79
C PRO A 70 5.85 -5.60 8.85
N HIS A 71 6.12 -5.69 7.54
CA HIS A 71 5.34 -4.96 6.54
C HIS A 71 3.92 -5.55 6.42
N ALA A 72 3.75 -6.87 6.46
CA ALA A 72 2.43 -7.50 6.35
C ALA A 72 1.52 -7.15 7.54
N ASP A 73 2.01 -7.24 8.78
CA ASP A 73 1.24 -6.85 9.97
C ASP A 73 0.87 -5.36 9.95
N ARG A 74 1.80 -4.49 9.52
CA ARG A 74 1.53 -3.04 9.42
C ARG A 74 0.52 -2.72 8.31
N LEU A 75 0.60 -3.39 7.16
CA LEU A 75 -0.38 -3.25 6.08
C LEU A 75 -1.78 -3.70 6.54
N ASP A 76 -1.87 -4.74 7.37
CA ASP A 76 -3.15 -5.21 7.94
C ASP A 76 -3.74 -4.18 8.91
N GLU A 77 -2.93 -3.58 9.79
CA GLU A 77 -3.35 -2.48 10.66
C GLU A 77 -3.88 -1.29 9.86
N LEU A 78 -3.21 -0.92 8.76
CA LEU A 78 -3.64 0.18 7.89
C LEU A 78 -4.96 -0.15 7.18
N ARG A 79 -5.16 -1.40 6.74
CA ARG A 79 -6.43 -1.85 6.16
C ARG A 79 -7.57 -1.86 7.18
N GLU A 80 -7.33 -2.28 8.41
CA GLU A 80 -8.34 -2.24 9.47
C GLU A 80 -8.78 -0.79 9.76
N LYS A 81 -7.84 0.16 9.77
CA LYS A 81 -8.16 1.59 9.90
C LYS A 81 -9.01 2.09 8.73
N LEU A 82 -8.69 1.70 7.50
CA LEU A 82 -9.48 2.08 6.32
C LEU A 82 -10.89 1.50 6.36
N ALA A 83 -11.05 0.24 6.77
CA ALA A 83 -12.37 -0.37 6.96
C ALA A 83 -13.18 0.34 8.07
N GLY A 84 -12.50 0.82 9.12
CA GLY A 84 -13.11 1.68 10.14
C GLY A 84 -13.61 2.99 9.54
N LEU A 85 -12.77 3.64 8.72
CA LEU A 85 -13.09 4.88 8.02
C LEU A 85 -14.28 4.75 7.07
N GLU A 86 -14.35 3.69 6.27
CA GLU A 86 -15.49 3.41 5.38
C GLU A 86 -16.81 3.41 6.17
N SER A 87 -16.82 2.82 7.38
CA SER A 87 -18.01 2.79 8.22
C SER A 87 -18.33 4.14 8.90
N GLU A 88 -17.37 5.06 8.98
CA GLU A 88 -17.58 6.43 9.48
C GLU A 88 -17.99 7.42 8.38
N THR A 89 -17.74 7.08 7.11
CA THR A 89 -18.10 7.88 5.93
C THR A 89 -19.48 7.55 5.38
N ASP A 90 -20.05 8.46 4.57
CA ASP A 90 -21.30 8.19 3.85
C ASP A 90 -21.06 7.10 2.79
N GLU A 91 -21.79 5.99 2.92
CA GLU A 91 -21.73 4.82 2.03
C GLU A 91 -22.04 5.24 0.58
N GLY A 92 -21.13 4.97 -0.36
CA GLY A 92 -21.23 5.40 -1.77
C GLY A 92 -20.88 6.87 -2.02
N GLY A 93 -20.22 7.53 -1.06
CA GLY A 93 -19.61 8.86 -1.24
C GLY A 93 -18.22 8.79 -1.87
N THR A 94 -17.74 9.91 -2.41
CA THR A 94 -16.40 9.98 -3.05
C THR A 94 -15.27 9.59 -2.11
N VAL A 95 -15.39 9.85 -0.81
CA VAL A 95 -14.38 9.43 0.18
C VAL A 95 -14.38 7.91 0.34
N ASP A 96 -15.55 7.28 0.43
CA ASP A 96 -15.74 5.83 0.54
C ASP A 96 -15.12 5.09 -0.67
N GLU A 97 -15.42 5.56 -1.90
CA GLU A 97 -14.85 5.00 -3.14
C GLU A 97 -13.31 5.02 -3.13
N HIS A 98 -12.70 6.13 -2.71
CA HIS A 98 -11.24 6.26 -2.65
C HIS A 98 -10.62 5.45 -1.51
N VAL A 99 -11.30 5.33 -0.36
CA VAL A 99 -10.83 4.50 0.76
C VAL A 99 -10.85 3.02 0.39
N GLU A 100 -11.91 2.54 -0.26
CA GLU A 100 -12.01 1.16 -0.77
C GLU A 100 -10.89 0.88 -1.80
N ALA A 101 -10.65 1.80 -2.72
CA ALA A 101 -9.58 1.70 -3.71
C ALA A 101 -8.19 1.64 -3.06
N ALA A 102 -7.94 2.49 -2.06
CA ALA A 102 -6.70 2.46 -1.30
C ALA A 102 -6.51 1.12 -0.56
N ALA A 103 -7.55 0.63 0.10
CA ALA A 103 -7.53 -0.65 0.82
C ALA A 103 -7.25 -1.83 -0.12
N THR A 104 -7.82 -1.79 -1.33
CA THR A 104 -7.59 -2.79 -2.39
C THR A 104 -6.12 -2.79 -2.81
N HIS A 105 -5.55 -1.64 -3.14
CA HIS A 105 -4.15 -1.55 -3.56
C HIS A 105 -3.16 -1.98 -2.48
N ILE A 106 -3.46 -1.70 -1.20
CA ILE A 106 -2.68 -2.18 -0.05
C ILE A 106 -2.77 -3.71 0.06
N ALA A 107 -3.96 -4.30 -0.16
CA ALA A 107 -4.15 -5.74 -0.14
C ALA A 107 -3.42 -6.45 -1.28
N GLU A 108 -3.43 -5.87 -2.48
CA GLU A 108 -2.69 -6.37 -3.64
C GLU A 108 -1.18 -6.27 -3.43
N TYR A 109 -0.70 -5.15 -2.88
CA TYR A 109 0.70 -5.00 -2.49
C TYR A 109 1.11 -6.06 -1.48
N ARG A 110 0.27 -6.27 -0.44
CA ARG A 110 0.51 -7.30 0.58
C ARG A 110 0.67 -8.68 -0.05
N GLN A 111 -0.26 -9.10 -0.91
CA GLN A 111 -0.18 -10.40 -1.59
C GLN A 111 1.09 -10.55 -2.44
N ASP A 112 1.48 -9.48 -3.13
CA ASP A 112 2.69 -9.45 -3.95
C ASP A 112 3.96 -9.60 -3.11
N VAL A 113 4.04 -8.95 -1.94
CA VAL A 113 5.21 -9.07 -1.03
C VAL A 113 5.20 -10.35 -0.20
N THR A 114 4.04 -10.96 0.08
CA THR A 114 3.97 -12.25 0.79
C THR A 114 4.07 -13.45 -0.15
N GLY A 115 3.90 -13.25 -1.46
CA GLY A 115 4.03 -14.30 -2.49
C GLY A 115 2.94 -15.38 -2.39
N GLU A 116 1.77 -15.05 -1.83
CA GLU A 116 0.62 -15.94 -1.65
C GLU A 116 -0.31 -15.99 -2.87
#